data_AF-A0A9D5GIF4-F1
#
_entry.id   AF-A0A9D5GIF4-F1
#
_cell.length_a   1.000
_cell.length_b   1.000
_cell.length_c   1.000
_cell.angle_alpha   90.00
_cell.angle_beta   90.00
_cell.angle_gamma   90.00
#
_symmetry.space_group_name_H-M   'P 1'
#
loop_
_entity.id
_entity.type
_entity.pdbx_description
1 polymer ?
#
loop_
_entity_poly.entity_id
_entity_poly.type
_entity_poly.pdbx_seq_one_letter_code
_entity_poly.pdbx_strand_id
1 'polypeptide(L)' 'MHDIYDDRGVPVSSGIPPLVVGAAILGAVIIVTMLTLVFTSSAFGHAWPASTSTQIKLS' A
#
# COMPACT_ATOMS: atom_id res chain seq x y z
N MET A 1 -14.50 2.43 -31.94
CA MET A 1 -13.52 1.37 -32.19
C MET A 1 -12.21 1.93 -31.66
N HIS A 2 -11.72 1.46 -30.51
CA HIS A 2 -10.50 1.99 -29.92
C HIS A 2 -9.35 1.46 -30.76
N ASP A 3 -8.66 2.33 -31.50
CA ASP A 3 -7.47 1.93 -32.23
C ASP A 3 -6.42 1.40 -31.25
N ILE A 4 -5.88 0.23 -31.58
CA ILE A 4 -4.89 -0.49 -30.77
C ILE A 4 -3.55 0.26 -30.74
N TYR A 5 -3.37 1.21 -31.67
CA TYR A 5 -2.15 1.99 -31.88
C TYR A 5 -2.45 3.48 -31.96
N ASP A 6 -1.57 4.29 -31.36
CA ASP A 6 -1.53 5.75 -31.47
C ASP A 6 -1.15 6.16 -32.91
N ASP A 7 -1.33 7.42 -33.28
CA ASP A 7 -0.99 8.01 -34.59
C ASP A 7 0.50 7.82 -34.96
N ARG A 8 1.33 7.49 -33.97
CA ARG A 8 2.76 7.20 -34.07
C ARG A 8 3.08 5.70 -34.21
N GLY A 9 2.07 4.84 -34.33
CA GLY A 9 2.24 3.39 -34.44
C GLY A 9 2.66 2.69 -33.14
N VAL A 10 2.59 3.40 -32.00
CA VAL A 10 2.90 2.82 -30.69
C VAL A 10 1.63 2.23 -30.07
N PRO A 11 1.69 1.03 -29.45
CA PRO A 11 0.51 0.45 -28.81
C PRO A 11 -0.01 1.39 -27.73
N VAL A 12 -1.29 1.74 -27.81
CA VAL A 12 -1.93 2.58 -26.78
C VAL A 12 -2.04 1.74 -25.52
N SER A 13 -1.49 2.25 -24.41
CA SER A 13 -1.64 1.60 -23.11
C SER A 13 -3.12 1.33 -22.86
N SER A 14 -3.51 0.05 -22.75
CA SER A 14 -4.89 -0.41 -22.57
C SER A 14 -5.49 -0.07 -21.20
N GLY A 15 -4.89 0.89 -20.48
CA GLY A 15 -5.20 1.22 -19.09
C GLY A 15 -4.52 0.29 -18.09
N ILE A 16 -4.75 0.57 -16.81
CA ILE A 16 -4.26 -0.23 -15.70
C ILE A 16 -5.13 -1.49 -15.59
N PRO A 17 -4.55 -2.71 -15.54
CA PRO A 17 -5.33 -3.93 -15.39
C PRO A 17 -6.20 -3.90 -14.13
N PRO A 18 -7.46 -4.37 -14.16
CA PRO A 18 -8.36 -4.36 -13.00
C PRO A 18 -7.75 -5.04 -11.76
N LEU A 19 -6.94 -6.09 -11.97
CA LEU A 19 -6.20 -6.76 -10.90
C LEU A 19 -5.24 -5.81 -10.17
N VAL A 20 -4.52 -4.97 -10.91
CA VAL A 20 -3.55 -4.00 -10.35
C VAL A 20 -4.31 -2.91 -9.57
N VAL A 21 -5.46 -2.47 -10.08
CA VAL A 21 -6.34 -1.53 -9.37
C VAL A 21 -6.84 -2.14 -8.06
N GLY A 22 -7.31 -3.39 -8.10
CA GLY A 22 -7.76 -4.11 -6.90
C GLY A 22 -6.64 -4.28 -5.86
N ALA A 23 -5.43 -4.64 -6.31
CA ALA A 23 -4.26 -4.75 -5.44
C ALA A 23 -3.89 -3.40 -4.80
N ALA A 24 -3.96 -2.29 -5.55
CA ALA A 24 -3.69 -0.95 -5.04
C ALA A 24 -4.70 -0.53 -3.95
N ILE A 25 -6.00 -0.80 -4.16
CA ILE A 25 -7.05 -0.53 -3.16
C ILE A 25 -6.79 -1.35 -1.89
N LEU A 26 -6.50 -2.64 -2.03
CA LEU A 26 -6.25 -3.53 -0.90
C LEU A 26 -5.02 -3.09 -0.11
N GLY A 27 -3.95 -2.68 -0.80
CA GLY A 27 -2.76 -2.09 -0.18
C GLY A 27 -3.08 -0.81 0.61
N ALA A 28 -3.89 0.08 0.05
CA ALA A 28 -4.31 1.31 0.72
C ALA A 28 -5.11 1.01 2.01
N VAL A 29 -6.03 0.04 1.97
CA VAL A 29 -6.80 -0.39 3.14
C VAL A 29 -5.90 -0.92 4.25
N ILE A 30 -4.90 -1.73 3.91
CA ILE A 30 -3.94 -2.28 4.89
C ILE A 30 -3.16 -1.15 5.57
N ILE A 31 -2.66 -0.18 4.79
CA ILE A 31 -1.90 0.97 5.31
C ILE A 31 -2.77 1.78 6.29
N VAL A 32 -3.99 2.13 5.90
CA VAL A 32 -4.91 2.91 6.75
C VAL A 32 -5.25 2.15 8.04
N THR A 33 -5.44 0.83 7.94
CA THR A 33 -5.72 -0.02 9.10
C THR A 33 -4.53 -0.05 10.06
N MET A 34 -3.31 -0.20 9.54
CA MET A 34 -2.09 -0.15 10.35
C MET A 34 -1.91 1.21 11.03
N LEU A 35 -2.12 2.31 10.31
CA LEU A 35 -2.07 3.65 10.89
C LEU A 35 -3.10 3.82 12.02
N THR A 36 -4.34 3.36 11.79
CA THR A 36 -5.40 3.43 12.80
C THR A 36 -5.02 2.66 14.07
N LEU A 37 -4.41 1.48 13.93
CA LEU A 37 -3.92 0.69 15.06
C LEU A 37 -2.81 1.42 15.82
N VAL A 38 -1.85 2.02 15.11
CA VAL A 38 -0.76 2.78 15.72
C VAL A 38 -1.29 4.00 16.49
N PHE A 39 -2.18 4.80 15.89
CA PHE A 39 -2.75 5.96 16.58
C PHE A 39 -3.62 5.56 17.78
N THR A 40 -4.45 4.53 17.62
CA THR A 40 -5.31 4.04 18.70
C THR A 40 -4.49 3.51 19.86
N SER A 41 -3.49 2.66 19.60
CA SER A 41 -2.60 2.13 20.64
C SER A 41 -1.77 3.24 21.31
N SER A 42 -1.31 4.23 20.55
CA SER A 42 -0.60 5.39 21.09
C SER A 42 -1.46 6.20 22.07
N ALA A 43 -2.77 6.32 21.83
CA ALA A 43 -3.69 6.99 22.75
C ALA A 43 -3.84 6.25 24.10
N PHE A 44 -3.62 4.93 24.13
CA PHE A 44 -3.65 4.11 25.36
C PHE A 44 -2.28 3.95 26.03
N GLY A 45 -1.29 4.77 25.65
CA GLY A 45 0.05 4.75 26.27
C GLY A 45 0.99 3.68 25.70
N HIS A 46 0.66 3.05 24.57
CA HIS A 46 1.63 2.23 23.83
C HIS A 46 2.53 3.09 22.95
N ALA A 47 3.83 3.14 23.25
CA ALA A 47 4.82 3.76 22.38
C ALA A 47 5.15 2.84 21.20
N TRP A 48 4.98 3.34 19.98
CA TRP A 48 5.39 2.64 18.76
C TRP A 48 6.67 3.26 18.19
N PRO A 49 7.67 2.46 17.79
CA PRO A 49 7.76 1.01 17.99
C PRO A 49 8.00 0.68 19.48
N ALA A 50 7.47 -0.45 19.95
CA ALA A 50 7.72 -0.91 21.32
C ALA A 50 9.23 -1.10 21.53
N SER A 51 9.77 -0.68 22.67
CA SER A 51 11.21 -0.79 22.96
C SER A 51 11.75 -2.24 22.89
N THR A 52 10.89 -3.23 23.09
CA THR A 52 11.19 -4.66 22.90
C THR A 52 11.34 -5.07 21.43
N SER A 53 10.74 -4.32 20.50
CA SER A 53 10.81 -4.59 19.05
C SER A 53 12.04 -3.97 18.37
N THR A 54 12.69 -3.00 19.01
CA THR A 54 13.93 -2.37 18.52
C THR A 54 15.19 -3.02 19.09
N GLN A 55 15.07 -3.86 20.12
CA GLN A 55 16.19 -4.61 20.68
C GLN A 55 16.28 -6.00 20.06
N ILE A 56 17.15 -6.14 19.05
CA ILE A 56 17.67 -7.45 18.67
C ILE A 56 18.56 -7.90 19.84
N LYS A 57 18.08 -8.85 20.65
CA LYS A 57 18.90 -9.46 21.71
C LYS A 57 20.03 -10.26 21.05
N LEU A 58 21.23 -9.68 21.02
CA LEU A 58 22.47 -10.42 20.76
C LEU A 58 22.82 -11.14 22.07
N SER A 59 22.27 -12.36 22.26
CA SER A 59 22.78 -13.30 23.26
C SER A 59 24.13 -13.85 22.83
#